data_AF-A0A4R6UNY8-F1
#
_entry.id   AF-A0A4R6UNY8-F1
#
_cell.length_a   1.000
_cell.length_b   1.000
_cell.length_c   1.000
_cell.angle_alpha   90.00
_cell.angle_beta   90.00
_cell.angle_gamma   90.00
#
_symmetry.space_group_name_H-M   'P 1'
#
loop_
_entity.id
_entity.type
_entity.pdbx_description
1 polymer ?
#
loop_
_entity_poly.entity_id
_entity_poly.type
_entity_poly.pdbx_seq_one_letter_code
_entity_poly.pdbx_strand_id
1 'polypeptide(L)'
;MSESALSTTLKSALQQPGDTVNLPRPVAMAYLALAEASEPVRWFRHYKGGIYQMLLEVTFEADKQPMIIYRASNGTLWSRYASVFHELVEVEGKMLPRFAEISAEEALSVLR
;
A
#
# COMPACT_ATOMS: atom_id res chain seq x y z
N MET A 1 -2.72 -19.39 18.69
CA MET A 1 -2.76 -19.77 17.25
C MET A 1 -1.36 -19.59 16.71
N SER A 2 -0.76 -20.64 16.14
CA SER A 2 0.59 -20.53 15.55
C SER A 2 0.54 -19.71 14.26
N GLU A 3 1.64 -19.03 13.95
CA GLU A 3 1.83 -18.24 12.72
C GLU A 3 1.54 -19.05 11.44
N SER A 4 1.79 -20.36 11.48
CA SER A 4 1.48 -21.28 10.38
C SER A 4 -0.02 -21.49 10.16
N ALA A 5 -0.83 -21.46 11.22
CA ALA A 5 -2.28 -21.66 11.13
C ALA A 5 -2.97 -20.44 10.53
N LEU A 6 -2.55 -19.23 10.92
CA LEU A 6 -3.07 -17.96 10.38
C LEU A 6 -2.74 -17.81 8.89
N SER A 7 -1.50 -18.13 8.50
CA SER A 7 -1.05 -18.10 7.10
C SER A 7 -1.85 -19.08 6.21
N THR A 8 -2.13 -20.28 6.72
CA THR A 8 -2.85 -21.31 5.96
C THR A 8 -4.34 -20.95 5.78
N THR A 9 -5.00 -20.48 6.84
CA THR A 9 -6.40 -20.06 6.79
C THR A 9 -6.60 -18.84 5.87
N LEU A 10 -5.67 -17.88 5.88
CA LEU A 10 -5.75 -16.70 5.00
C LEU A 10 -5.47 -17.03 3.54
N LYS A 11 -4.46 -17.87 3.25
CA LYS A 11 -4.22 -18.36 1.88
C LYS A 11 -5.42 -19.14 1.34
N SER A 12 -6.15 -19.84 2.21
CA SER A 12 -7.40 -20.51 1.86
C SER A 12 -8.54 -19.53 1.56
N ALA A 13 -8.68 -18.46 2.34
CA ALA A 13 -9.73 -17.47 2.11
C ALA A 13 -9.52 -16.62 0.83
N LEU A 14 -8.30 -16.54 0.32
CA LEU A 14 -7.89 -15.76 -0.85
C LEU A 14 -7.84 -16.58 -2.15
N GLN A 15 -8.46 -17.76 -2.21
CA GLN A 15 -8.30 -18.74 -3.30
C GLN A 15 -8.91 -18.34 -4.65
N GLN A 16 -9.67 -17.24 -4.74
CA GLN A 16 -10.26 -16.76 -5.98
C GLN A 16 -10.04 -15.24 -6.13
N PRO A 17 -9.53 -14.76 -7.28
CA PRO A 17 -9.51 -13.34 -7.58
C PRO A 17 -10.96 -12.82 -7.67
N GLY A 18 -11.42 -12.12 -6.64
CA GLY A 18 -12.76 -11.51 -6.60
C GLY A 18 -13.55 -11.71 -5.30
N ASP A 19 -13.16 -12.67 -4.45
CA ASP A 19 -13.85 -12.91 -3.18
C ASP A 19 -13.43 -11.87 -2.13
N THR A 20 -14.37 -11.03 -1.72
CA THR A 20 -14.12 -10.04 -0.67
C THR A 20 -14.24 -10.72 0.68
N VAL A 21 -13.10 -11.01 1.31
CA VAL A 21 -13.06 -11.51 2.68
C VAL A 21 -13.02 -10.31 3.63
N ASN A 22 -14.09 -10.12 4.41
CA ASN A 22 -14.10 -9.12 5.47
C ASN A 22 -13.33 -9.67 6.68
N LEU A 23 -12.04 -9.32 6.78
CA LEU A 23 -11.18 -9.75 7.87
C LEU A 23 -11.39 -8.86 9.11
N PRO A 24 -11.52 -9.44 10.33
CA PRO A 24 -11.47 -8.67 11.56
C PRO A 24 -10.19 -7.82 11.61
N ARG A 25 -10.29 -6.58 12.13
CA ARG A 25 -9.17 -5.62 12.18
C ARG A 25 -7.84 -6.22 12.65
N PRO A 26 -7.76 -7.05 13.72
CA PRO A 26 -6.49 -7.64 14.14
C PRO A 26 -5.87 -8.58 13.09
N VAL A 27 -6.71 -9.30 12.35
CA VAL A 27 -6.28 -10.24 11.29
C VAL A 27 -5.81 -9.47 10.07
N ALA A 28 -6.53 -8.41 9.68
CA ALA A 28 -6.09 -7.52 8.60
C ALA A 28 -4.74 -6.87 8.93
N MET A 29 -4.55 -6.39 10.16
CA MET A 29 -3.27 -5.81 10.60
C MET A 29 -2.13 -6.83 10.59
N ALA A 30 -2.39 -8.07 11.01
CA ALA A 30 -1.40 -9.15 10.93
C ALA A 30 -1.01 -9.48 9.48
N TYR A 31 -1.97 -9.45 8.56
CA TYR A 31 -1.71 -9.64 7.14
C TYR A 31 -0.87 -8.50 6.55
N LEU A 32 -1.17 -7.24 6.88
CA LEU A 32 -0.34 -6.10 6.49
C LEU A 32 1.10 -6.28 6.95
N ALA A 33 1.31 -6.68 8.22
CA ALA A 33 2.63 -6.92 8.77
C ALA A 33 3.37 -8.08 8.07
N LEU A 34 2.66 -9.15 7.69
CA LEU A 34 3.23 -10.27 6.95
C LEU A 34 3.56 -9.89 5.51
N ALA A 35 2.72 -9.11 4.83
CA ALA A 35 2.97 -8.61 3.48
C ALA A 35 4.20 -7.67 3.45
N GLU A 36 4.36 -6.82 4.48
CA GLU A 36 5.56 -5.99 4.66
C GLU A 36 6.85 -6.82 4.78
N ALA A 37 6.77 -8.07 5.25
CA ALA A 37 7.92 -8.93 5.48
C ALA A 37 8.36 -9.74 4.24
N SER A 38 7.54 -9.84 3.18
CA SER A 38 7.80 -10.73 2.04
C SER A 38 8.17 -10.03 0.73
N GLU A 39 7.83 -8.75 0.56
CA GLU A 39 8.10 -7.99 -0.67
C GLU A 39 9.08 -6.84 -0.40
N PRO A 40 9.91 -6.45 -1.40
CA PRO A 40 10.78 -5.30 -1.23
C PRO A 40 9.93 -4.05 -0.97
N VAL A 41 10.28 -3.32 0.09
CA VAL A 41 9.57 -2.10 0.46
C VAL A 41 9.70 -1.06 -0.65
N ARG A 42 8.55 -0.62 -1.18
CA ARG A 42 8.48 0.43 -2.20
C ARG A 42 8.19 1.78 -1.56
N TRP A 43 9.04 2.76 -1.89
CA TRP A 43 8.96 4.11 -1.36
C TRP A 43 8.52 5.09 -2.42
N PHE A 44 7.69 6.04 -2.02
CA PHE A 44 7.14 7.05 -2.91
C PHE A 44 7.26 8.44 -2.29
N ARG A 45 7.58 9.42 -3.13
CA ARG A 45 7.55 10.84 -2.78
C ARG A 45 6.35 11.49 -3.45
N HIS A 46 5.48 12.07 -2.64
CA HIS A 46 4.41 12.91 -3.15
C HIS A 46 5.01 14.21 -3.73
N TYR A 47 4.43 14.79 -4.78
CA TYR A 47 4.92 16.03 -5.37
C TYR A 47 5.01 17.21 -4.36
N LYS A 48 4.26 17.15 -3.25
CA LYS A 48 4.34 18.10 -2.12
C LYS A 48 5.47 17.80 -1.11
N GLY A 49 6.32 16.81 -1.38
CA GLY A 49 7.51 16.48 -0.59
C GLY A 49 7.35 15.35 0.42
N GLY A 50 6.13 14.93 0.77
CA GLY A 50 5.91 13.85 1.75
C GLY A 50 6.41 12.48 1.28
N ILE A 51 7.00 11.71 2.20
CA ILE A 51 7.52 10.35 1.95
C ILE A 51 6.51 9.32 2.45
N TYR A 52 6.24 8.33 1.60
CA TYR A 52 5.24 7.29 1.83
C TYR A 52 5.78 5.92 1.48
N GLN A 53 5.35 4.92 2.23
CA GLN A 53 5.60 3.52 1.95
C GLN A 53 4.36 2.90 1.33
N MET A 54 4.47 2.34 0.14
CA MET A 54 3.38 1.51 -0.42
C MET A 54 3.38 0.16 0.28
N LEU A 55 2.23 -0.25 0.79
CA LEU A 55 2.09 -1.52 1.49
C LEU A 55 1.54 -2.59 0.54
N LEU A 56 0.43 -2.26 -0.16
CA LEU A 56 -0.31 -3.23 -0.97
C LEU A 56 -1.19 -2.54 -2.00
N GLU A 57 -1.48 -3.27 -3.06
CA GLU A 57 -2.58 -3.02 -3.99
C GLU A 57 -3.74 -3.98 -3.67
N VAL A 58 -4.95 -3.46 -3.62
CA VAL A 58 -6.17 -4.20 -3.28
C VAL A 58 -7.28 -3.87 -4.28
N THR A 59 -8.21 -4.79 -4.49
CA THR A 59 -9.41 -4.53 -5.29
C THR A 59 -10.48 -3.89 -4.41
N PHE A 60 -10.95 -2.69 -4.76
CA PHE A 60 -12.05 -2.05 -4.06
C PHE A 60 -13.36 -2.76 -4.36
N GLU A 61 -14.09 -3.17 -3.32
CA GLU A 61 -15.24 -4.04 -3.50
C GLU A 61 -16.37 -3.37 -4.29
N ALA A 62 -16.67 -2.11 -4.00
CA ALA A 62 -17.88 -1.46 -4.51
C ALA A 62 -17.89 -1.30 -6.04
N ASP A 63 -16.72 -1.09 -6.66
CA ASP A 63 -16.60 -0.83 -8.11
C ASP A 63 -15.53 -1.69 -8.81
N LYS A 64 -14.90 -2.60 -8.07
CA LYS A 64 -13.84 -3.50 -8.51
C LYS A 64 -12.58 -2.79 -9.06
N GLN A 65 -12.38 -1.52 -8.75
CA GLN A 65 -11.19 -0.78 -9.15
C GLN A 65 -10.00 -1.02 -8.20
N PRO A 66 -8.75 -1.03 -8.70
CA PRO A 66 -7.58 -1.17 -7.85
C PRO A 66 -7.38 0.05 -6.95
N MET A 67 -6.96 -0.19 -5.72
CA MET A 67 -6.62 0.79 -4.69
C MET A 67 -5.27 0.48 -4.07
N ILE A 68 -4.50 1.52 -3.77
CA ILE A 68 -3.23 1.45 -3.06
C ILE A 68 -3.46 1.76 -1.59
N ILE A 69 -2.97 0.88 -0.72
CA ILE A 69 -2.83 1.12 0.71
C ILE A 69 -1.38 1.52 1.00
N TYR A 70 -1.20 2.66 1.64
CA TYR A 70 0.12 3.23 1.87
C TYR A 70 0.20 3.95 3.22
N ARG A 71 1.43 4.10 3.74
CA ARG A 71 1.73 4.62 5.07
C ARG A 71 2.57 5.88 4.99
N ALA A 72 2.18 6.90 5.75
CA ALA A 72 2.98 8.11 5.95
C ALA A 72 4.07 7.88 7.01
N SER A 73 5.06 8.77 7.08
CA SER A 73 6.15 8.71 8.08
C SER A 73 5.68 8.69 9.53
N ASN A 74 4.53 9.28 9.83
CA ASN A 74 3.92 9.28 11.17
C ASN A 74 3.10 8.02 11.48
N GLY A 75 3.12 7.00 10.61
CA GLY A 75 2.38 5.75 10.77
C GLY A 75 0.91 5.80 10.30
N THR A 76 0.40 6.95 9.86
CA THR A 76 -0.97 7.05 9.33
C THR A 76 -1.12 6.21 8.07
N LEU A 77 -2.18 5.39 8.02
CA LEU A 77 -2.55 4.61 6.84
C LEU A 77 -3.55 5.38 5.99
N TRP A 78 -3.30 5.37 4.68
CA TRP A 78 -4.14 5.98 3.67
C TRP A 78 -4.51 4.95 2.60
N SER A 79 -5.63 5.21 1.93
CA SER A 79 -6.08 4.44 0.79
C SER A 79 -6.44 5.36 -0.37
N ARG A 80 -6.12 4.98 -1.61
CA ARG A 80 -6.43 5.77 -2.80
C ARG A 80 -6.56 4.87 -4.02
N TYR A 81 -7.43 5.19 -4.98
CA TYR A 81 -7.44 4.47 -6.27
C TYR A 81 -6.06 4.49 -6.93
N ALA A 82 -5.66 3.36 -7.50
CA ALA A 82 -4.36 3.22 -8.16
C ALA A 82 -4.21 4.18 -9.33
N SER A 83 -5.30 4.41 -10.09
CA SER A 83 -5.35 5.40 -11.16
C SER A 83 -4.99 6.82 -10.67
N VAL A 84 -5.47 7.21 -9.49
CA VAL A 84 -5.21 8.52 -8.89
C VAL A 84 -3.82 8.56 -8.22
N PHE A 85 -3.34 7.43 -7.69
CA PHE A 85 -2.01 7.33 -7.08
C PHE A 85 -0.90 7.47 -8.14
N HIS A 86 -1.05 6.81 -9.30
CA HIS A 86 -0.10 6.84 -10.41
C HIS A 86 -0.34 7.98 -11.41
N GLU A 87 -1.29 8.86 -11.12
CA GLU A 87 -1.65 9.99 -11.96
C GLU A 87 -0.49 10.99 -12.13
N LEU A 88 -0.37 11.59 -13.31
CA LEU A 88 0.42 12.80 -13.51
C LEU A 88 -0.42 14.03 -13.17
N VAL A 89 0.11 14.93 -12.35
CA VAL A 89 -0.51 16.19 -11.97
C VAL A 89 0.26 17.37 -12.52
N GLU A 90 -0.46 18.43 -12.89
CA GLU A 90 0.16 19.69 -13.27
C GLU A 90 0.55 20.49 -12.01
N VAL A 91 1.83 20.83 -11.90
CA VAL A 91 2.41 21.65 -10.83
C VAL A 91 3.30 22.69 -11.48
N GLU A 92 2.96 23.97 -11.33
CA GLU A 92 3.73 25.09 -11.90
C GLU A 92 3.98 24.92 -13.42
N GLY A 93 2.96 24.48 -14.16
CA GLY A 93 3.03 24.27 -15.61
C GLY A 93 3.82 23.03 -16.05
N LYS A 94 4.20 22.14 -15.12
CA LYS A 94 4.90 20.88 -15.41
C LYS A 94 4.06 19.68 -14.98
N MET A 95 4.04 18.64 -15.82
CA MET A 95 3.42 17.36 -15.47
C MET A 95 4.38 16.53 -14.62
N LEU A 96 3.99 16.23 -13.39
CA LEU A 96 4.77 15.45 -12.43
C LEU A 96 3.98 14.22 -11.97
N PRO A 97 4.61 13.08 -11.67
CA PRO A 97 3.94 12.00 -10.95
C PRO A 97 3.40 12.52 -9.63
N ARG A 98 2.13 12.23 -9.33
CA ARG A 98 1.55 12.57 -8.03
C ARG A 98 2.38 11.93 -6.91
N PHE A 99 2.75 10.67 -7.10
CA PHE A 99 3.68 9.91 -6.28
C PHE A 99 4.78 9.36 -7.19
N ALA A 100 6.00 9.86 -7.03
CA ALA A 100 7.18 9.34 -7.73
C ALA A 100 7.81 8.22 -6.90
N GLU A 101 8.08 7.07 -7.50
CA GLU A 101 8.84 6.00 -6.83
C GLU A 101 10.29 6.45 -6.61
N ILE A 102 10.80 6.21 -5.41
CA ILE A 102 12.16 6.60 -4.98
C ILE A 102 12.89 5.40 -4.38
N SER A 103 14.22 5.50 -4.32
CA SER A 103 15.03 4.48 -3.66
C SER A 103 14.80 4.48 -2.15
N ALA A 104 15.04 3.32 -1.51
CA ALA A 104 15.03 3.24 -0.05
C ALA A 104 16.08 4.16 0.59
N GLU A 105 17.26 4.30 -0.02
CA GLU A 105 18.30 5.21 0.46
C GLU A 105 17.81 6.67 0.47
N GLU A 106 17.18 7.12 -0.61
CA GLU A 106 16.61 8.47 -0.69
C GLU A 106 15.51 8.67 0.35
N ALA A 107 14.58 7.72 0.48
CA ALA A 107 13.51 7.79 1.46
C ALA A 107 14.06 7.90 2.89
N LEU A 108 15.02 7.04 3.24
CA LEU A 108 15.63 7.02 4.57
C LEU A 108 16.50 8.25 4.84
N SER A 109 17.04 8.91 3.82
CA SER A 109 17.79 10.16 4.01
C SER A 109 16.92 11.32 4.49
N VAL A 110 15.62 11.32 4.14
CA VAL A 110 14.65 12.37 4.49
C VAL A 110 13.95 12.10 5.82
N LEU A 111 13.89 10.83 6.24
CA LEU A 111 13.19 10.39 7.46
C LEU A 111 14.08 10.43 8.72
N ARG A 112 15.37 10.77 8.57
CA ARG A 112 16.35 10.86 9.67
C ARG A 112 16.29 12.20 10.41
#